data_AF-A0A1X7HK78-F1
#
_entry.id   AF-A0A1X7HK78-F1
#
_cell.length_a   1.000
_cell.length_b   1.000
_cell.length_c   1.000
_cell.angle_alpha   90.00
_cell.angle_beta   90.00
_cell.angle_gamma   90.00
#
_symmetry.space_group_name_H-M   'P 1'
#
loop_
_entity.id
_entity.type
_entity.pdbx_description
1 polymer ?
#
loop_
_entity_poly.entity_id
_entity_poly.type
_entity_poly.pdbx_seq_one_letter_code
_entity_poly.pdbx_strand_id
1 'polypeptide(L)'
;MNKERLRYAILKEVNEGNTPLTEEDFDVSENEFDDAVNFLSREKYLTGLLWAGDRPHLHKIGPVLTERGEKYLNENSILSKTYRGLKEVREWIKL
;
A
#
# COMPACT_ATOMS: atom_id res chain seq x y z
N MET A 1 0.17 11.73 -9.76
CA MET A 1 0.40 10.68 -8.74
C MET A 1 1.02 9.46 -9.41
N ASN A 2 2.09 8.92 -8.83
CA ASN A 2 2.72 7.70 -9.31
C ASN A 2 2.07 6.45 -8.68
N LYS A 3 1.30 5.70 -9.48
CA LYS A 3 0.57 4.49 -9.04
C LYS A 3 1.48 3.37 -8.54
N GLU A 4 2.70 3.26 -9.06
CA GLU A 4 3.67 2.24 -8.62
C GLU A 4 4.17 2.57 -7.23
N ARG A 5 4.51 3.84 -6.98
CA ARG A 5 4.94 4.33 -5.67
C ARG A 5 3.86 4.17 -4.61
N LEU A 6 2.61 4.51 -4.91
CA LEU A 6 1.50 4.31 -3.97
C LEU A 6 1.35 2.82 -3.57
N ARG A 7 1.36 1.92 -4.55
CA ARG A 7 1.27 0.47 -4.31
C ARG A 7 2.46 -0.07 -3.50
N TYR A 8 3.67 0.38 -3.82
CA TYR A 8 4.86 0.05 -3.05
C TYR A 8 4.74 0.51 -1.60
N ALA A 9 4.35 1.76 -1.38
CA ALA A 9 4.22 2.34 -0.04
C ALA A 9 3.17 1.60 0.79
N ILE A 10 2.00 1.30 0.23
CA ILE A 10 0.97 0.51 0.92
C ILE A 10 1.51 -0.86 1.36
N LEU A 11 2.16 -1.60 0.45
CA LEU A 11 2.75 -2.91 0.81
C LEU A 11 3.82 -2.77 1.89
N LYS A 12 4.67 -1.74 1.79
CA LYS A 12 5.77 -1.51 2.73
C LYS A 12 5.24 -1.23 4.13
N GLU A 13 4.23 -0.40 4.25
CA GLU A 13 3.64 -0.01 5.53
C GLU A 13 2.83 -1.15 6.16
N VAL A 14 2.12 -1.96 5.36
CA VAL A 14 1.53 -3.21 5.87
C VAL A 14 2.61 -4.18 6.37
N ASN A 15 3.70 -4.35 5.63
CA ASN A 15 4.81 -5.22 6.03
C ASN A 15 5.50 -4.76 7.32
N GLU A 16 5.51 -3.46 7.58
CA GLU A 16 6.05 -2.87 8.82
C GLU A 16 5.04 -2.87 9.98
N GLY A 17 3.81 -3.33 9.74
CA GLY A 17 2.76 -3.38 10.75
C GLY A 17 2.12 -2.03 11.05
N ASN A 18 2.30 -1.03 10.17
CA ASN A 18 1.81 0.34 10.34
C ASN A 18 0.33 0.50 9.92
N THR A 19 -0.47 -0.55 10.10
CA THR A 19 -1.93 -0.53 9.91
C THR A 19 -2.66 -0.06 11.19
N PRO A 20 -3.84 0.60 11.08
CA PRO A 20 -4.61 0.82 9.86
C PRO A 20 -4.05 1.93 8.97
N LEU A 21 -4.39 1.86 7.67
CA LEU A 21 -3.97 2.84 6.67
C LEU A 21 -5.19 3.35 5.89
N THR A 22 -5.22 4.65 5.58
CA THR A 22 -6.26 5.29 4.77
C THR A 22 -5.67 6.17 3.67
N GLU A 23 -6.51 6.62 2.74
CA GLU A 23 -6.17 7.58 1.69
C GLU A 23 -5.56 8.89 2.23
N GLU A 24 -5.94 9.31 3.44
CA GLU A 24 -5.42 10.51 4.10
C GLU A 24 -3.94 10.38 4.48
N ASP A 25 -3.48 9.18 4.86
CA ASP A 25 -2.07 8.94 5.18
C ASP A 25 -1.18 9.24 3.96
N PHE A 26 -1.69 8.94 2.78
CA PHE A 26 -1.00 9.12 1.49
C PHE A 26 -1.33 10.44 0.80
N ASP A 27 -2.31 11.21 1.28
CA ASP A 27 -2.80 12.44 0.64
C ASP A 27 -3.24 12.21 -0.82
N VAL A 28 -4.04 11.16 -1.00
CA VAL A 28 -4.65 10.76 -2.28
C VAL A 28 -6.18 10.72 -2.13
N SER A 29 -6.89 10.63 -3.25
CA SER A 29 -8.34 10.42 -3.21
C SER A 29 -8.70 9.00 -2.80
N GLU A 30 -9.91 8.82 -2.26
CA GLU A 30 -10.49 7.50 -1.94
C GLU A 30 -10.38 6.53 -3.12
N ASN A 31 -10.76 6.98 -4.33
CA ASN A 31 -10.69 6.14 -5.54
C ASN A 31 -9.27 5.71 -5.87
N GLU A 32 -8.27 6.58 -5.71
CA GLU A 32 -6.87 6.22 -5.99
C GLU A 32 -6.33 5.20 -4.99
N PHE A 33 -6.70 5.35 -3.72
CA PHE A 33 -6.34 4.41 -2.67
C PHE A 33 -7.03 3.05 -2.88
N ASP A 34 -8.35 3.06 -3.09
CA ASP A 34 -9.14 1.86 -3.31
C ASP A 34 -8.66 1.09 -4.56
N ASP A 35 -8.38 1.79 -5.66
CA ASP A 35 -7.81 1.19 -6.88
C ASP A 35 -6.46 0.52 -6.61
N ALA A 36 -5.60 1.16 -5.81
CA ALA A 36 -4.29 0.61 -5.46
C ALA A 36 -4.44 -0.64 -4.59
N VAL A 37 -5.26 -0.60 -3.54
CA VAL A 37 -5.51 -1.74 -2.65
C VAL A 37 -6.20 -2.89 -3.41
N ASN A 38 -7.19 -2.58 -4.25
CA ASN A 38 -7.87 -3.56 -5.09
C ASN A 38 -6.92 -4.24 -6.08
N PHE A 39 -6.01 -3.48 -6.70
CA PHE A 39 -4.96 -4.06 -7.55
C PHE A 39 -4.08 -5.02 -6.76
N LEU A 40 -3.58 -4.59 -5.60
CA LEU A 40 -2.69 -5.40 -4.76
C LEU A 40 -3.36 -6.70 -4.30
N SER A 41 -4.65 -6.63 -3.95
CA SER A 41 -5.45 -7.79 -3.58
C SER A 41 -5.70 -8.72 -4.76
N ARG A 42 -6.17 -8.18 -5.89
CA ARG A 42 -6.52 -8.97 -7.09
C ARG A 42 -5.31 -9.70 -7.65
N GLU A 43 -4.15 -9.05 -7.67
CA GLU A 43 -2.89 -9.63 -8.12
C GLU A 43 -2.17 -10.48 -7.05
N LYS A 44 -2.81 -10.65 -5.89
CA LYS A 44 -2.34 -11.48 -4.76
C LYS A 44 -1.01 -11.04 -4.18
N TYR A 45 -0.71 -9.75 -4.15
CA TYR A 45 0.42 -9.20 -3.37
C TYR A 45 0.04 -9.01 -1.90
N LEU A 46 -1.25 -8.77 -1.65
CA LEU A 46 -1.81 -8.50 -0.34
C LEU A 46 -3.06 -9.37 -0.14
N THR A 47 -3.30 -9.85 1.09
CA THR A 47 -4.49 -10.63 1.45
C THR A 47 -5.02 -10.22 2.82
N GLY A 48 -6.17 -10.77 3.22
CA GLY A 48 -6.77 -10.54 4.55
C GLY A 48 -7.42 -9.16 4.70
N LEU A 49 -7.79 -8.53 3.59
CA LEU A 49 -8.55 -7.29 3.58
C LEU A 49 -9.95 -7.49 4.15
N LEU A 50 -10.41 -6.51 4.92
CA LEU A 50 -11.82 -6.38 5.29
C LEU A 50 -12.52 -5.50 4.27
N TRP A 51 -13.79 -5.77 4.02
CA TRP A 51 -14.60 -5.03 3.06
C TRP A 51 -15.79 -4.40 3.79
N ALA A 52 -16.00 -3.11 3.58
CA ALA A 52 -17.19 -2.41 4.04
C ALA A 52 -17.93 -1.87 2.81
N GLY A 53 -18.95 -2.60 2.39
CA GLY A 53 -19.57 -2.37 1.09
C GLY A 53 -18.63 -2.79 -0.04
N ASP A 54 -18.37 -1.88 -0.98
CA ASP A 54 -17.52 -2.05 -2.15
C ASP A 54 -16.07 -1.56 -1.95
N ARG A 55 -15.75 -1.04 -0.77
CA ARG A 55 -14.43 -0.46 -0.48
C ARG A 55 -13.54 -1.40 0.36
N PRO A 56 -12.25 -1.57 0.00
CA PRO A 56 -11.30 -2.35 0.77
C PRO A 56 -10.75 -1.54 1.96
N HIS A 57 -10.62 -2.17 3.13
CA HIS A 57 -10.07 -1.54 4.33
C HIS A 57 -8.81 -2.26 4.81
N LEU A 58 -7.73 -1.49 4.98
CA LEU A 58 -6.50 -1.92 5.64
C LEU A 58 -6.64 -1.74 7.15
N HIS A 59 -7.33 -2.67 7.81
CA HIS A 59 -7.52 -2.65 9.25
C HIS A 59 -6.25 -3.07 10.02
N LYS A 60 -6.21 -2.81 11.33
CA LYS A 60 -5.10 -3.21 12.21
C LYS A 60 -4.79 -4.72 12.24
N ILE A 61 -5.78 -5.53 11.91
CA ILE A 61 -5.71 -6.99 11.90
C ILE A 61 -6.27 -7.45 10.57
N GLY A 62 -5.59 -8.40 9.92
CA GLY A 62 -6.05 -9.00 8.67
C GLY A 62 -5.07 -8.78 7.52
N PRO A 63 -4.73 -7.53 7.13
CA PRO A 63 -3.83 -7.28 6.03
C PRO A 63 -2.47 -7.94 6.24
N VAL A 64 -2.09 -8.83 5.32
CA VAL A 64 -0.79 -9.48 5.31
C VAL A 64 -0.27 -9.60 3.90
N LEU A 65 1.04 -9.46 3.75
CA LEU A 65 1.70 -9.71 2.48
C LEU A 65 1.66 -11.20 2.16
N THR A 66 1.56 -11.50 0.88
CA THR A 66 1.90 -12.83 0.38
C THR A 66 3.40 -12.90 0.07
N GLU A 67 3.93 -14.10 -0.19
CA GLU A 67 5.30 -14.27 -0.72
C GLU A 67 5.55 -13.38 -1.96
N ARG A 68 4.53 -13.19 -2.80
CA ARG A 68 4.63 -12.33 -3.98
C ARG A 68 4.74 -10.85 -3.61
N GLY A 69 4.00 -10.41 -2.60
CA GLY A 69 4.12 -9.07 -2.00
C GLY A 69 5.52 -8.81 -1.47
N GLU A 70 6.07 -9.77 -0.73
CA GLU A 70 7.43 -9.68 -0.16
C GLU A 70 8.49 -9.62 -1.27
N LYS A 71 8.38 -10.47 -2.30
CA LYS A 71 9.29 -10.42 -3.47
C LYS A 71 9.22 -9.08 -4.18
N TYR A 72 8.01 -8.54 -4.38
CA TYR A 72 7.85 -7.22 -4.99
C TYR A 72 8.59 -6.13 -4.20
N LEU A 73 8.51 -6.14 -2.86
CA LEU A 73 9.24 -5.18 -2.04
C LEU A 73 10.77 -5.33 -2.17
N ASN A 74 11.26 -6.57 -2.25
CA ASN A 74 12.69 -6.88 -2.35
C ASN A 74 13.29 -6.55 -3.73
N GLU A 75 12.55 -6.82 -4.80
CA GLU A 75 13.01 -6.59 -6.18
C GLU A 75 13.04 -5.10 -6.54
N ASN A 76 12.15 -4.29 -5.93
CA ASN A 76 12.08 -2.84 -6.16
C ASN A 76 13.10 -2.05 -5.31
N SER A 77 14.37 -2.42 -5.44
CA SER A 77 15.49 -1.84 -4.66
C SER A 77 15.69 -0.33 -4.85
N ILE A 78 15.20 0.26 -5.95
CA ILE A 78 15.26 1.71 -6.17
C ILE A 78 14.20 2.42 -5.32
N LEU A 79 12.98 1.87 -5.30
CA LEU A 79 11.90 2.41 -4.47
C LEU A 79 12.27 2.27 -2.99
N SER A 80 12.83 1.12 -2.57
CA SER A 80 13.25 0.92 -1.18
C SER A 80 14.30 1.93 -0.70
N LYS A 81 15.24 2.32 -1.57
CA LYS A 81 16.27 3.32 -1.26
C LYS A 81 15.75 4.74 -1.16
N THR A 82 14.66 5.04 -1.87
CA THR A 82 14.09 6.39 -1.92
C THR A 82 12.89 6.56 -0.99
N TYR A 83 12.29 5.46 -0.54
CA TYR A 83 11.20 5.44 0.40
C TYR A 83 11.67 5.82 1.81
N ARG A 84 10.94 6.72 2.47
CA ARG A 84 11.30 7.27 3.79
C ARG A 84 10.16 7.18 4.81
N GLY A 85 9.19 6.30 4.56
CA GLY A 85 8.04 6.06 5.44
C GLY A 85 6.89 7.04 5.26
N LEU A 86 5.79 6.80 5.99
CA LEU A 86 4.54 7.59 5.91
C LEU A 86 4.72 9.11 6.04
N LYS A 87 5.64 9.59 6.88
CA LYS A 87 5.81 11.04 7.07
C LYS A 87 6.20 11.78 5.79
N GLU A 88 6.98 11.13 4.92
CA GLU A 88 7.46 11.72 3.66
C GLU A 88 6.74 11.15 2.43
N VAL A 89 5.80 10.21 2.63
CA VAL A 89 5.17 9.48 1.52
C VAL A 89 4.39 10.38 0.58
N ARG A 90 3.72 11.41 1.10
CA ARG A 90 2.82 12.30 0.36
C ARG A 90 3.55 13.03 -0.77
N GLU A 91 4.75 13.53 -0.50
CA GLU A 91 5.59 14.17 -1.52
C GLU A 91 6.22 13.11 -2.43
N TRP A 92 6.68 12.01 -1.85
CA TRP A 92 7.36 10.95 -2.60
C TRP A 92 6.48 10.30 -3.67
N ILE A 93 5.17 10.12 -3.45
CA ILE A 93 4.25 9.56 -4.45
C ILE A 93 3.85 10.55 -5.54
N LYS A 94 4.07 11.86 -5.34
CA LYS A 94 3.72 12.91 -6.30
C LYS A 94 4.86 13.20 -7.28
N LEU A 95 6.11 12.99 -6.87
CA LEU A 95 7.32 13.04 -7.70
C LEU A 95 7.31 11.98 -8.82
#